data_AF-A0A3B8VCQ6-F1
#
_entry.id   AF-A0A3B8VCQ6-F1
#
_cell.length_a   1.000
_cell.length_b   1.000
_cell.length_c   1.000
_cell.angle_alpha   90.00
_cell.angle_beta   90.00
_cell.angle_gamma   90.00
#
_symmetry.space_group_name_H-M   'P 1'
#
loop_
_entity.id
_entity.type
_entity.pdbx_description
1 polymer ?
#
loop_
_entity_poly.entity_id
_entity_poly.type
_entity_poly.pdbx_seq_one_letter_code
_entity_poly.pdbx_strand_id
1 'polypeptide(L)'
;MQTRAKLLSKDPTKPRGEGARKGEHTSHLMELFEEQLKDILWAEKALIKAIPKMISMATSEDLILALTDHLKETHEHISRLAKVFKTIDKKPTTVKCDAMEGLIAEASEMMEDCEKGPKCDAGIIAAAQKIEHYEIATYGTLREFADTLGLIEAESLLMESLNEEKAADLKLTEVALEGVNMEAAAT
;
A
#
# COMPACT_ATOMS: atom_id res chain seq x y z
N MET A 1 -21.55 -9.90 -49.80
CA MET A 1 -22.21 -9.53 -48.52
C MET A 1 -21.31 -8.55 -47.79
N GLN A 2 -21.87 -7.38 -47.50
CA GLN A 2 -21.23 -6.27 -46.80
C GLN A 2 -20.90 -6.66 -45.35
N THR A 3 -19.82 -6.13 -44.77
CA THR A 3 -19.89 -5.17 -43.65
C THR A 3 -18.49 -4.60 -43.40
N ARG A 4 -18.37 -3.28 -43.53
CA ARG A 4 -17.16 -2.47 -43.40
C ARG A 4 -17.17 -1.86 -41.99
N ALA A 5 -16.37 -2.37 -41.06
CA ALA A 5 -16.16 -1.72 -39.77
C ALA A 5 -15.21 -0.54 -39.96
N LYS A 6 -15.78 0.67 -40.04
CA LYS A 6 -15.05 1.93 -40.01
C LYS A 6 -14.47 2.09 -38.60
N LEU A 7 -13.14 2.06 -38.48
CA LEU A 7 -12.45 2.58 -37.30
C LEU A 7 -12.83 4.06 -37.16
N LEU A 8 -13.46 4.40 -36.04
CA LEU A 8 -13.62 5.78 -35.60
C LEU A 8 -12.30 6.24 -35.01
N SER A 9 -11.69 7.23 -35.66
CA SER A 9 -10.58 8.04 -35.16
C SER A 9 -10.94 8.70 -33.83
N LYS A 10 -10.16 8.46 -32.78
CA LYS A 10 -10.24 9.21 -31.51
C LYS A 10 -9.43 10.50 -31.67
N ASP A 11 -10.10 11.63 -31.51
CA ASP A 11 -9.49 12.96 -31.51
C ASP A 11 -8.84 13.24 -30.13
N PRO A 12 -7.57 13.66 -30.00
CA PRO A 12 -6.85 13.67 -28.73
C PRO A 12 -7.13 14.90 -27.83
N THR A 13 -7.99 15.82 -28.25
CA THR A 13 -8.03 17.19 -27.70
C THR A 13 -9.30 17.56 -26.96
N LYS A 14 -10.18 16.60 -26.64
CA LYS A 14 -11.42 16.91 -25.91
C LYS A 14 -11.27 16.62 -24.40
N PRO A 15 -11.33 17.62 -23.52
CA PRO A 15 -11.37 17.37 -22.08
C PRO A 15 -12.64 16.59 -21.74
N ARG A 16 -12.49 15.49 -21.00
CA ARG A 16 -13.63 14.77 -20.42
C ARG A 16 -14.02 15.49 -19.13
N GLY A 17 -15.23 16.04 -19.12
CA GLY A 17 -15.89 16.50 -17.91
C GLY A 17 -16.03 18.01 -17.80
N GLU A 18 -16.94 18.60 -18.58
CA GLU A 18 -17.58 19.85 -18.19
C GLU A 18 -19.07 19.60 -17.98
N GLY A 19 -19.53 19.76 -16.74
CA GLY A 19 -20.94 19.82 -16.40
C GLY A 19 -21.29 19.24 -15.04
N ALA A 20 -20.93 19.90 -13.94
CA ALA A 20 -21.57 19.67 -12.64
C ALA A 20 -22.39 20.90 -12.25
N ARG A 21 -23.71 20.76 -12.29
CA ARG A 21 -24.69 21.70 -11.71
C ARG A 21 -24.63 21.60 -10.18
N LYS A 22 -24.79 22.74 -9.50
CA LYS A 22 -24.99 22.84 -8.04
C LYS A 22 -26.18 21.98 -7.58
N GLY A 23 -25.86 20.93 -6.83
CA GLY A 23 -26.72 20.10 -6.00
C GLY A 23 -25.80 19.16 -5.22
N GLU A 24 -25.86 19.18 -3.89
CA GLU A 24 -25.03 18.36 -2.98
C GLU A 24 -25.33 16.86 -3.15
N HIS A 25 -24.74 16.25 -4.17
CA HIS A 25 -24.50 14.82 -4.20
C HIS A 25 -22.99 14.63 -4.30
N THR A 26 -22.36 14.34 -3.18
CA THR A 26 -21.01 13.76 -3.19
C THR A 26 -21.07 12.48 -4.01
N SER A 27 -20.10 12.30 -4.90
CA SER A 27 -19.97 11.05 -5.67
C SER A 27 -19.78 9.89 -4.68
N HIS A 28 -20.52 8.79 -4.82
CA HIS A 28 -20.30 7.59 -4.00
C HIS A 28 -18.85 7.10 -4.10
N LEU A 29 -18.19 7.32 -5.24
CA LEU A 29 -16.78 6.99 -5.42
C LEU A 29 -15.87 7.93 -4.63
N MET A 30 -16.25 9.20 -4.47
CA MET A 30 -15.53 10.17 -3.64
C MET A 30 -15.68 9.83 -2.15
N GLU A 31 -16.86 9.39 -1.72
CA GLU A 31 -17.09 8.90 -0.36
C GLU A 31 -16.22 7.68 -0.08
N LEU A 32 -16.23 6.69 -0.97
CA LEU A 32 -15.39 5.50 -0.86
C LEU A 32 -13.89 5.84 -0.90
N PHE A 33 -13.47 6.78 -1.75
CA PHE A 33 -12.09 7.27 -1.79
C PHE A 33 -11.67 7.87 -0.45
N GLU A 34 -12.49 8.74 0.16
CA GLU A 34 -12.21 9.32 1.47
C GLU A 34 -12.19 8.26 2.58
N GLU A 35 -13.08 7.28 2.54
CA GLU A 35 -13.11 6.16 3.50
C GLU A 35 -11.84 5.32 3.41
N GLN A 36 -11.42 4.94 2.20
CA GLN A 36 -10.20 4.16 1.98
C GLN A 36 -8.94 4.95 2.34
N LEU A 37 -8.91 6.27 2.14
CA LEU A 37 -7.80 7.12 2.61
C LEU A 37 -7.68 7.14 4.14
N LYS A 38 -8.80 7.12 4.86
CA LYS A 38 -8.81 7.06 6.33
C LYS A 38 -8.32 5.71 6.83
N ASP A 39 -8.67 4.64 6.12
CA ASP A 39 -8.28 3.27 6.42
C ASP A 39 -6.77 3.06 6.24
N ILE A 40 -6.23 3.37 5.05
CA ILE A 40 -4.79 3.22 4.78
C ILE A 40 -3.95 4.14 5.69
N LEU A 41 -4.39 5.37 5.97
CA LEU A 41 -3.68 6.25 6.91
C LEU A 41 -3.62 5.66 8.34
N TRP A 42 -4.61 4.87 8.73
CA TRP A 42 -4.55 4.15 10.00
C TRP A 42 -3.54 3.00 9.93
N ALA A 43 -3.58 2.22 8.84
CA ALA A 43 -2.69 1.08 8.60
C ALA A 43 -1.21 1.49 8.71
N GLU A 44 -0.82 2.51 7.96
CA GLU A 44 0.53 3.12 7.96
C GLU A 44 1.00 3.52 9.37
N LYS A 45 0.11 4.16 10.14
CA LYS A 45 0.40 4.57 11.52
C LYS A 45 0.53 3.38 12.47
N ALA A 46 -0.16 2.29 12.21
CA ALA A 46 -0.02 1.06 12.96
C ALA A 46 1.31 0.37 12.60
N LEU A 47 1.70 0.36 11.32
CA LEU A 47 2.94 -0.23 10.83
C LEU A 47 4.20 0.42 11.41
N ILE A 48 4.22 1.74 11.59
CA ILE A 48 5.33 2.43 12.30
C ILE A 48 5.61 1.84 13.68
N LYS A 49 4.60 1.27 14.35
CA LYS A 49 4.75 0.62 15.65
C LYS A 49 5.05 -0.87 15.55
N ALA A 50 4.63 -1.52 14.47
CA ALA A 50 4.78 -2.96 14.27
C ALA A 50 6.17 -3.31 13.68
N ILE A 51 6.62 -2.60 12.65
CA ILE A 51 7.88 -2.86 11.94
C ILE A 51 9.09 -2.89 12.89
N PRO A 52 9.24 -1.97 13.88
CA PRO A 52 10.35 -2.05 14.84
C PRO A 52 10.43 -3.37 15.61
N LYS A 53 9.30 -4.04 15.85
CA LYS A 53 9.29 -5.36 16.51
C LYS A 53 9.83 -6.44 15.57
N MET A 54 9.43 -6.41 14.29
CA MET A 54 9.97 -7.31 13.26
C MET A 54 11.48 -7.15 13.12
N ILE A 55 11.96 -5.91 13.02
CA ILE A 55 13.40 -5.60 12.98
C ILE A 55 14.11 -6.18 14.21
N SER A 56 13.52 -6.05 15.40
CA SER A 56 14.13 -6.55 16.63
C SER A 56 14.20 -8.08 16.72
N MET A 57 13.37 -8.80 15.96
CA MET A 57 13.34 -10.26 15.92
C MET A 57 14.15 -10.86 14.78
N ALA A 58 14.37 -10.09 13.70
CA ALA A 58 15.15 -10.50 12.56
C ALA A 58 16.62 -10.76 12.91
N THR A 59 17.24 -11.73 12.24
CA THR A 59 18.67 -12.07 12.37
C THR A 59 19.48 -11.87 11.10
N SER A 60 18.85 -12.00 9.92
CA SER A 60 19.44 -11.66 8.63
C SER A 60 19.68 -10.15 8.51
N GLU A 61 20.93 -9.76 8.20
CA GLU A 61 21.30 -8.36 8.00
C GLU A 61 20.51 -7.72 6.84
N ASP A 62 20.29 -8.47 5.75
CA ASP A 62 19.51 -8.00 4.61
C ASP A 62 18.04 -7.80 4.94
N LEU A 63 17.46 -8.69 5.77
CA LEU A 63 16.08 -8.53 6.27
C LEU A 63 15.95 -7.31 7.18
N ILE A 64 16.88 -7.13 8.11
CA ILE A 64 16.92 -5.95 9.00
C ILE A 64 17.00 -4.67 8.17
N LEU A 65 17.84 -4.64 7.14
CA LEU A 65 17.98 -3.49 6.25
C LEU A 65 16.68 -3.22 5.48
N ALA A 66 16.09 -4.25 4.85
CA ALA A 66 14.84 -4.11 4.10
C ALA A 66 13.70 -3.54 4.97
N LEU A 67 13.51 -4.07 6.18
CA LEU A 67 12.49 -3.58 7.12
C LEU A 67 12.80 -2.17 7.63
N THR A 68 14.08 -1.83 7.84
CA THR A 68 14.49 -0.50 8.30
C THR A 68 14.27 0.56 7.22
N ASP A 69 14.52 0.22 5.96
CA ASP A 69 14.26 1.12 4.85
C ASP A 69 12.76 1.27 4.61
N HIS A 70 12.00 0.18 4.63
CA HIS A 70 10.55 0.24 4.54
C HIS A 70 9.92 1.09 5.66
N LEU A 71 10.41 0.99 6.90
CA LEU A 71 9.96 1.87 7.98
C LEU A 71 10.14 3.37 7.66
N LYS A 72 11.20 3.76 6.95
CA LYS A 72 11.38 5.15 6.52
C LYS A 72 10.36 5.53 5.46
N GLU A 73 10.12 4.64 4.49
CA GLU A 73 9.11 4.81 3.45
C GLU A 73 7.71 4.99 4.07
N THR A 74 7.31 4.14 5.03
CA THR A 74 6.03 4.26 5.78
C THR A 74 5.84 5.66 6.41
N HIS A 75 6.91 6.30 6.91
CA HIS A 75 6.80 7.68 7.43
C HIS A 75 6.54 8.71 6.32
N GLU A 76 7.16 8.52 5.16
CA GLU A 76 6.93 9.35 3.98
C GLU A 76 5.53 9.10 3.40
N HIS A 77 5.02 7.87 3.43
CA HIS A 77 3.66 7.51 3.02
C HIS A 77 2.60 8.25 3.82
N ILE A 78 2.73 8.30 5.15
CA ILE A 78 1.84 9.12 6.01
C ILE A 78 1.89 10.59 5.62
N SER A 79 3.09 11.11 5.36
CA SER A 79 3.28 12.51 4.94
C SER A 79 2.66 12.76 3.56
N ARG A 80 2.72 11.77 2.67
CA ARG A 80 2.14 11.78 1.33
C ARG A 80 0.62 11.72 1.38
N LEU A 81 0.04 10.81 2.17
CA LEU A 81 -1.40 10.74 2.44
C LEU A 81 -1.94 12.05 3.00
N ALA A 82 -1.18 12.73 3.88
CA ALA A 82 -1.58 14.04 4.38
C ALA A 82 -1.66 15.11 3.26
N LYS A 83 -0.85 15.00 2.21
CA LYS A 83 -0.99 15.83 1.00
C LYS A 83 -2.21 15.41 0.18
N VAL A 84 -2.45 14.11 0.01
CA VAL A 84 -3.64 13.59 -0.69
C VAL A 84 -4.93 14.09 -0.05
N PHE A 85 -5.05 14.06 1.29
CA PHE A 85 -6.20 14.63 2.01
C PHE A 85 -6.44 16.13 1.69
N LYS A 86 -5.37 16.92 1.48
CA LYS A 86 -5.49 18.34 1.11
C LYS A 86 -6.07 18.52 -0.29
N THR A 87 -5.77 17.61 -1.23
CA THR A 87 -6.32 17.69 -2.61
C THR A 87 -7.84 17.56 -2.66
N ILE A 88 -8.45 17.02 -1.60
CA ILE A 88 -9.90 16.86 -1.45
C ILE A 88 -10.49 17.80 -0.39
N ASP A 89 -9.74 18.84 0.03
CA ASP A 89 -10.12 19.81 1.06
C ASP A 89 -10.55 19.18 2.41
N LYS A 90 -9.96 18.02 2.77
CA LYS A 90 -10.22 17.34 4.05
C LYS A 90 -9.00 17.32 4.95
N LYS A 91 -9.26 17.24 6.26
CA LYS A 91 -8.21 17.02 7.25
C LYS A 91 -7.87 15.52 7.30
N PRO A 92 -6.58 15.14 7.40
CA PRO A 92 -6.19 13.76 7.61
C PRO A 92 -6.82 13.23 8.89
N THR A 93 -7.63 12.20 8.74
CA THR A 93 -8.28 11.47 9.84
C THR A 93 -8.17 9.99 9.56
N THR A 94 -8.30 9.17 10.60
CA THR A 94 -8.12 7.73 10.50
C THR A 94 -9.37 7.02 10.97
N VAL A 95 -9.71 5.93 10.30
CA VAL A 95 -10.65 4.91 10.78
C VAL A 95 -9.84 3.65 10.97
N LYS A 96 -10.12 2.90 12.04
CA LYS A 96 -9.39 1.67 12.33
C LYS A 96 -9.51 0.71 11.15
N CYS A 97 -8.36 0.25 10.64
CA CYS A 97 -8.28 -0.78 9.62
C CYS A 97 -8.21 -2.15 10.30
N ASP A 98 -9.35 -2.84 10.41
CA ASP A 98 -9.40 -4.17 11.03
C ASP A 98 -8.60 -5.21 10.22
N ALA A 99 -8.47 -5.02 8.91
CA ALA A 99 -7.65 -5.90 8.05
C ALA A 99 -6.16 -5.79 8.40
N MET A 100 -5.63 -4.57 8.44
CA MET A 100 -4.23 -4.34 8.83
C MET A 100 -3.98 -4.74 10.28
N GLU A 101 -4.93 -4.47 11.20
CA GLU A 101 -4.78 -4.93 12.57
C GLU A 101 -4.66 -6.46 12.64
N GLY A 102 -5.48 -7.19 11.90
CA GLY A 102 -5.40 -8.65 11.81
C GLY A 102 -4.06 -9.14 11.28
N LEU A 103 -3.53 -8.52 10.23
CA LEU A 103 -2.21 -8.88 9.67
C LEU A 103 -1.07 -8.60 10.65
N ILE A 104 -1.10 -7.46 11.36
CA ILE A 104 -0.12 -7.13 12.40
C ILE A 104 -0.23 -8.09 13.59
N ALA A 105 -1.44 -8.51 13.96
CA ALA A 105 -1.67 -9.48 15.01
C ALA A 105 -1.11 -10.85 14.62
N GLU A 106 -1.41 -11.33 13.41
CA GLU A 106 -0.86 -12.60 12.88
C GLU A 106 0.69 -12.58 12.90
N ALA A 107 1.30 -11.48 12.48
CA ALA A 107 2.75 -11.32 12.52
C ALA A 107 3.29 -11.34 13.97
N SER A 108 2.58 -10.70 14.90
CA SER A 108 2.97 -10.62 16.31
C SER A 108 2.87 -11.98 16.98
N GLU A 109 1.77 -12.70 16.80
CA GLU A 109 1.56 -14.06 17.34
C GLU A 109 2.63 -15.02 16.81
N MET A 110 2.94 -14.96 15.52
CA MET A 110 4.00 -15.78 14.92
C MET A 110 5.38 -15.48 15.56
N MET A 111 5.70 -14.21 15.83
CA MET A 111 6.97 -13.83 16.47
C MET A 111 7.04 -14.21 17.95
N GLU A 112 5.91 -14.23 18.68
CA GLU A 112 5.87 -14.62 20.10
C GLU A 112 6.28 -16.07 20.32
N ASP A 113 5.89 -16.96 19.41
CA ASP A 113 6.20 -18.40 19.45
C ASP A 113 7.51 -18.76 18.73
N CYS A 114 8.30 -17.77 18.33
CA CYS A 114 9.45 -17.95 17.46
C CYS A 114 10.79 -17.59 18.13
N GLU A 115 11.71 -18.55 18.11
CA GLU A 115 13.11 -18.29 18.46
C GLU A 115 13.82 -17.59 17.30
N LYS A 116 14.63 -16.57 17.63
CA LYS A 116 15.43 -15.84 16.64
C LYS A 116 16.30 -16.79 15.82
N GLY A 117 16.31 -16.59 14.52
CA GLY A 117 17.06 -17.40 13.56
C GLY A 117 16.32 -17.56 12.23
N PRO A 118 16.82 -18.41 11.32
CA PRO A 118 16.34 -18.48 9.95
C PRO A 118 14.85 -18.78 9.80
N LYS A 119 14.29 -19.68 10.64
CA LYS A 119 12.85 -19.95 10.67
C LYS A 119 12.04 -18.68 11.00
N CYS A 120 12.54 -17.87 11.94
CA CYS A 120 11.91 -16.61 12.32
C CYS A 120 11.97 -15.59 11.20
N ASP A 121 13.13 -15.46 10.57
CA ASP A 121 13.32 -14.55 9.45
C ASP A 121 12.38 -14.91 8.29
N ALA A 122 12.23 -16.19 7.97
CA ALA A 122 11.28 -16.67 6.96
C ALA A 122 9.83 -16.33 7.33
N GLY A 123 9.46 -16.50 8.60
CA GLY A 123 8.15 -16.12 9.13
C GLY A 123 7.89 -14.61 9.05
N ILE A 124 8.88 -13.79 9.42
CA ILE A 124 8.82 -12.33 9.34
C ILE A 124 8.64 -11.89 7.89
N ILE A 125 9.40 -12.45 6.95
CA ILE A 125 9.24 -12.15 5.52
C ILE A 125 7.83 -12.51 5.06
N ALA A 126 7.34 -13.71 5.38
CA ALA A 126 6.01 -14.14 4.98
C ALA A 126 4.91 -13.22 5.54
N ALA A 127 5.06 -12.73 6.77
CA ALA A 127 4.12 -11.79 7.37
C ALA A 127 4.20 -10.39 6.75
N ALA A 128 5.42 -9.89 6.53
CA ALA A 128 5.66 -8.60 5.88
C ALA A 128 5.09 -8.58 4.45
N GLN A 129 5.31 -9.62 3.64
CA GLN A 129 4.74 -9.70 2.29
C GLN A 129 3.21 -9.68 2.30
N LYS A 130 2.54 -10.30 3.28
CA LYS A 130 1.07 -10.20 3.39
C LYS A 130 0.61 -8.76 3.64
N ILE A 131 1.36 -8.01 4.43
CA ILE A 131 1.14 -6.58 4.68
C ILE A 131 1.35 -5.80 3.38
N GLU A 132 2.49 -5.98 2.69
CA GLU A 132 2.77 -5.32 1.41
C GLU A 132 1.65 -5.57 0.39
N HIS A 133 1.19 -6.82 0.27
CA HIS A 133 0.12 -7.18 -0.66
C HIS A 133 -1.22 -6.48 -0.33
N TYR A 134 -1.52 -6.25 0.95
CA TYR A 134 -2.68 -5.44 1.36
C TYR A 134 -2.52 -3.99 0.91
N GLU A 135 -1.34 -3.41 1.11
CA GLU A 135 -1.05 -2.01 0.78
C GLU A 135 -1.01 -1.81 -0.75
N ILE A 136 -0.40 -2.72 -1.51
CA ILE A 136 -0.42 -2.72 -2.98
C ILE A 136 -1.86 -2.74 -3.52
N ALA A 137 -2.72 -3.58 -2.95
CA ALA A 137 -4.12 -3.65 -3.36
C ALA A 137 -4.87 -2.34 -3.04
N THR A 138 -4.61 -1.77 -1.85
CA THR A 138 -5.27 -0.56 -1.36
C THR A 138 -4.81 0.68 -2.15
N TYR A 139 -3.51 0.90 -2.29
CA TYR A 139 -2.93 1.99 -3.08
C TYR A 139 -3.27 1.88 -4.56
N GLY A 140 -3.28 0.67 -5.14
CA GLY A 140 -3.74 0.44 -6.51
C GLY A 140 -5.20 0.88 -6.72
N THR A 141 -6.07 0.55 -5.77
CA THR A 141 -7.48 0.95 -5.79
C THR A 141 -7.65 2.47 -5.64
N LEU A 142 -6.98 3.07 -4.65
CA LEU A 142 -7.01 4.50 -4.39
C LEU A 142 -6.49 5.32 -5.58
N ARG A 143 -5.39 4.89 -6.20
CA ARG A 143 -4.84 5.51 -7.41
C ARG A 143 -5.88 5.55 -8.53
N GLU A 144 -6.56 4.43 -8.77
CA GLU A 144 -7.57 4.34 -9.84
C GLU A 144 -8.83 5.15 -9.54
N PHE A 145 -9.22 5.24 -8.26
CA PHE A 145 -10.30 6.13 -7.83
C PHE A 145 -9.93 7.59 -8.06
N ALA A 146 -8.71 8.01 -7.69
CA ALA A 146 -8.21 9.35 -7.92
C ALA A 146 -8.21 9.71 -9.42
N ASP A 147 -7.74 8.81 -10.29
CA ASP A 147 -7.77 8.98 -11.74
C ASP A 147 -9.20 9.16 -12.27
N THR A 148 -10.11 8.27 -11.83
CA THR A 148 -11.54 8.32 -12.22
C THR A 148 -12.24 9.61 -11.77
N LEU A 149 -11.87 10.14 -10.61
CA LEU A 149 -12.40 11.39 -10.06
C LEU A 149 -11.70 12.65 -10.63
N GLY A 150 -10.66 12.49 -11.45
CA GLY A 150 -9.88 13.60 -12.01
C GLY A 150 -8.96 14.30 -11.01
N LEU A 151 -8.61 13.62 -9.91
CA LEU A 151 -7.72 14.12 -8.86
C LEU A 151 -6.25 13.84 -9.22
N ILE A 152 -5.73 14.56 -10.24
CA ILE A 152 -4.42 14.29 -10.84
C ILE A 152 -3.28 14.30 -9.82
N GLU A 153 -3.26 15.26 -8.88
CA GLU A 153 -2.23 15.33 -7.86
C GLU A 153 -2.31 14.14 -6.88
N ALA A 154 -3.52 13.74 -6.48
CA ALA A 154 -3.72 12.58 -5.62
C ALA A 154 -3.27 11.29 -6.30
N GLU A 155 -3.65 11.11 -7.57
CA GLU A 155 -3.26 9.95 -8.38
C GLU A 155 -1.74 9.79 -8.44
N SER A 156 -1.01 10.88 -8.73
CA SER A 156 0.45 10.86 -8.81
C SER A 156 1.10 10.52 -7.48
N LEU A 157 0.58 11.05 -6.37
CA LEU A 157 1.09 10.76 -5.03
C LEU A 157 0.81 9.31 -4.64
N LEU A 158 -0.39 8.80 -4.90
CA LEU A 158 -0.76 7.42 -4.58
C LEU A 158 0.02 6.41 -5.44
N MET A 159 0.33 6.76 -6.69
CA MET A 159 1.21 5.97 -7.55
C MET A 159 2.63 5.87 -7.00
N GLU A 160 3.14 6.93 -6.36
CA GLU A 160 4.47 6.92 -5.74
C GLU A 160 4.54 5.90 -4.60
N SER A 161 3.59 5.94 -3.65
CA SER A 161 3.49 4.93 -2.58
C SER A 161 3.29 3.52 -3.15
N LEU A 162 2.40 3.35 -4.13
CA LEU A 162 2.19 2.04 -4.78
C LEU A 162 3.48 1.43 -5.36
N ASN A 163 4.36 2.26 -5.90
CA ASN A 163 5.62 1.79 -6.47
C ASN A 163 6.65 1.45 -5.38
N GLU A 164 6.64 2.19 -4.27
CA GLU A 164 7.46 1.91 -3.08
C GLU A 164 7.03 0.55 -2.47
N GLU A 165 5.72 0.29 -2.25
CA GLU A 165 5.28 -1.01 -1.69
C GLU A 165 5.64 -2.19 -2.61
N LYS A 166 5.50 -2.02 -3.93
CA LYS A 166 5.92 -3.05 -4.88
C LYS A 166 7.42 -3.30 -4.82
N ALA A 167 8.22 -2.27 -4.61
CA ALA A 167 9.66 -2.42 -4.46
C ALA A 167 10.01 -3.10 -3.14
N ALA A 168 9.31 -2.79 -2.05
CA ALA A 168 9.46 -3.43 -0.74
C ALA A 168 9.13 -4.93 -0.81
N ASP A 169 7.99 -5.32 -1.41
CA ASP A 169 7.63 -6.74 -1.61
C ASP A 169 8.66 -7.50 -2.47
N LEU A 170 9.13 -6.88 -3.55
CA LEU A 170 10.20 -7.46 -4.38
C LEU A 170 11.48 -7.63 -3.56
N LYS A 171 11.84 -6.65 -2.73
CA LYS A 171 13.04 -6.74 -1.88
C LYS A 171 12.91 -7.87 -0.86
N LEU A 172 11.75 -8.03 -0.23
CA LEU A 172 11.47 -9.16 0.67
C LEU A 172 11.57 -10.50 -0.04
N THR A 173 11.08 -10.58 -1.28
CA THR A 173 11.21 -11.78 -2.13
C THR A 173 12.68 -12.11 -2.42
N GLU A 174 13.50 -11.12 -2.74
CA GLU A 174 14.94 -11.31 -2.95
C GLU A 174 15.62 -11.86 -1.68
N VAL A 175 15.39 -11.24 -0.53
CA VAL A 175 15.95 -11.68 0.76
C VAL A 175 15.54 -13.12 1.09
N ALA A 176 14.29 -13.49 0.81
CA ALA A 176 13.81 -14.86 1.00
C ALA A 176 14.56 -15.87 0.14
N LEU A 177 14.79 -15.55 -1.15
CA LEU A 177 15.39 -16.45 -2.12
C LEU A 177 16.92 -16.53 -2.02
N GLU A 178 17.59 -15.45 -1.61
CA GLU A 178 19.05 -15.36 -1.59
C GLU A 178 19.68 -16.05 -0.38
N GLY A 179 18.94 -16.27 0.71
CA GLY A 179 19.49 -16.95 1.89
C GLY A 179 18.44 -17.53 2.81
N VAL A 180 17.49 -16.71 3.26
CA VAL A 180 16.64 -17.04 4.42
C VAL A 180 15.88 -18.36 4.24
N ASN A 181 15.29 -18.63 3.08
CA ASN A 181 14.58 -19.89 2.84
C ASN A 181 15.52 -21.11 2.86
N MET A 182 16.73 -20.97 2.31
CA MET A 182 17.70 -22.06 2.29
C MET A 182 18.22 -22.35 3.70
N GLU A 183 18.50 -21.31 4.47
CA GLU A 183 18.94 -21.43 5.87
C GLU A 183 17.83 -22.05 6.73
N ALA A 184 16.58 -21.60 6.60
CA ALA A 184 15.45 -22.15 7.33
C ALA A 184 15.17 -23.62 6.99
N ALA A 185 15.39 -24.03 5.73
CA ALA A 185 15.21 -25.43 5.32
C ALA A 185 16.32 -26.36 5.82
N ALA A 186 17.48 -25.83 6.21
CA ALA A 186 18.65 -26.59 6.65
C ALA A 186 18.71 -26.83 8.16
N THR A 187 17.81 -26.22 8.94
CA THR A 187 17.73 -26.30 10.41
C THR A 187 16.53 -27.11 10.89
#